data_AF-A0A0F5IZU3-F1
#
_entry.id   AF-A0A0F5IZU3-F1
#
_cell.length_a   1.000
_cell.length_b   1.000
_cell.length_c   1.000
_cell.angle_alpha   90.00
_cell.angle_beta   90.00
_cell.angle_gamma   90.00
#
_symmetry.space_group_name_H-M   'P 1'
#
loop_
_entity.id
_entity.type
_entity.pdbx_description
1 polymer ?
#
loop_
_entity_poly.entity_id
_entity_poly.type
_entity_poly.pdbx_seq_one_letter_code
_entity_poly.pdbx_strand_id
1 'polypeptide(L)'
;MKRKILIITNPGVVGDQYYCEGVYKDRDNYKSFFKSAYGGFFSDSEIKVMDKPSKWLVDFELDMLQKNDIEFSIIIFCGHGYYSTTRESNILCLNDKEETINSLDLRKNYNKRIIIEDNCREKVKEPLLESLQKAFSATQIFDSGGKIPNPEECKRYYNEWIQNCSKQLICAMSCNIDETAGDSSSRGGYYTSSLLKSATDSAKDITKKIDLTKKYKILSFPECHNKAIPLVIALSGGQQNPQIDKPRIPVGEPYLPFVIIA
;
A
#
# COMPACT_ATOMS: atom_id res chain seq x y z
N MET A 1 1.09 11.73 -18.38
CA MET A 1 1.46 10.48 -17.70
C MET A 1 0.25 9.59 -17.57
N LYS A 2 0.32 8.33 -18.04
CA LYS A 2 -0.63 7.27 -17.72
C LYS A 2 -0.24 6.62 -16.38
N ARG A 3 -1.14 6.62 -15.40
CA ARG A 3 -0.91 6.05 -14.06
C ARG A 3 -2.11 5.26 -13.56
N LYS A 4 -1.87 4.25 -12.71
CA LYS A 4 -2.92 3.36 -12.19
C LYS A 4 -2.63 2.92 -10.75
N ILE A 5 -3.68 2.78 -9.95
CA ILE A 5 -3.64 2.08 -8.66
C ILE A 5 -4.50 0.82 -8.76
N LEU A 6 -3.95 -0.33 -8.35
CA LEU A 6 -4.69 -1.57 -8.14
C LEU A 6 -4.75 -1.81 -6.62
N ILE A 7 -5.95 -1.92 -6.07
CA ILE A 7 -6.19 -2.28 -4.66
C ILE A 7 -6.84 -3.65 -4.63
N ILE A 8 -6.14 -4.63 -4.06
CA ILE A 8 -6.56 -6.02 -3.92
C ILE A 8 -6.93 -6.24 -2.45
N THR A 9 -8.16 -6.66 -2.19
CA THR A 9 -8.61 -6.99 -0.83
C THR A 9 -9.04 -8.44 -0.72
N ASN A 10 -8.60 -9.10 0.36
CA ASN A 10 -9.22 -10.32 0.83
C ASN A 10 -9.25 -10.35 2.37
N PRO A 11 -10.36 -9.91 2.99
CA PRO A 11 -10.51 -9.93 4.44
C PRO A 11 -10.80 -11.33 5.01
N GLY A 12 -10.89 -12.39 4.20
CA GLY A 12 -11.47 -13.67 4.63
C GLY A 12 -13.00 -13.62 4.70
N VAL A 13 -13.65 -14.70 5.14
CA VAL A 13 -15.13 -14.82 5.15
C VAL A 13 -15.74 -13.94 6.26
N VAL A 14 -16.85 -13.25 5.97
CA VAL A 14 -17.51 -12.40 6.99
C VAL A 14 -18.10 -13.29 8.09
N GLY A 15 -17.72 -13.01 9.34
CA GLY A 15 -18.07 -13.84 10.50
C GLY A 15 -17.06 -14.95 10.79
N ASP A 16 -16.10 -15.21 9.90
CA ASP A 16 -14.96 -16.02 10.25
C ASP A 16 -14.06 -15.29 11.26
N GLN A 17 -13.37 -16.12 11.99
CA GLN A 17 -12.62 -15.78 13.20
C GLN A 17 -11.17 -15.32 12.92
N TYR A 18 -10.75 -15.26 11.66
CA TYR A 18 -9.62 -14.43 11.24
C TYR A 18 -10.05 -13.28 10.32
N TYR A 19 -11.36 -13.00 10.19
CA TYR A 19 -11.86 -11.94 9.30
C TYR A 19 -11.18 -10.60 9.63
N CYS A 20 -10.37 -10.10 8.69
CA CYS A 20 -9.64 -8.85 8.85
C CYS A 20 -10.60 -7.68 8.60
N GLU A 21 -11.41 -7.35 9.60
CA GLU A 21 -12.39 -6.25 9.59
C GLU A 21 -11.79 -4.93 9.08
N GLY A 22 -10.51 -4.66 9.34
CA GLY A 22 -9.83 -3.45 8.89
C GLY A 22 -9.41 -3.43 7.42
N VAL A 23 -9.39 -4.54 6.68
CA VAL A 23 -8.98 -4.56 5.26
C VAL A 23 -9.89 -3.69 4.37
N TYR A 24 -11.19 -3.63 4.67
CA TYR A 24 -12.10 -2.69 4.00
C TYR A 24 -11.88 -1.24 4.44
N LYS A 25 -11.44 -1.03 5.67
CA LYS A 25 -11.01 0.28 6.16
C LYS A 25 -9.72 0.73 5.46
N ASP A 26 -8.76 -0.16 5.21
CA ASP A 26 -7.55 0.11 4.42
C ASP A 26 -7.86 0.48 2.97
N ARG A 27 -8.69 -0.32 2.29
CA ARG A 27 -9.21 -0.02 0.95
C ARG A 27 -9.72 1.41 0.85
N ASP A 28 -10.58 1.82 1.78
CA ASP A 28 -11.23 3.12 1.74
C ASP A 28 -10.33 4.25 2.27
N ASN A 29 -9.40 3.97 3.19
CA ASN A 29 -8.32 4.88 3.58
C ASN A 29 -7.38 5.18 2.40
N TYR A 30 -6.92 4.16 1.67
CA TYR A 30 -6.07 4.32 0.49
C TYR A 30 -6.80 5.08 -0.63
N LYS A 31 -8.06 4.71 -0.94
CA LYS A 31 -8.88 5.47 -1.90
C LYS A 31 -8.99 6.94 -1.49
N SER A 32 -9.33 7.23 -0.23
CA SER A 32 -9.43 8.59 0.28
C SER A 32 -8.10 9.34 0.17
N PHE A 33 -6.98 8.72 0.55
CA PHE A 33 -5.65 9.31 0.47
C PHE A 33 -5.24 9.64 -0.96
N PHE A 34 -5.30 8.70 -1.91
CA PHE A 34 -4.88 8.94 -3.29
C PHE A 34 -5.83 9.88 -4.05
N LYS A 35 -7.12 9.91 -3.69
CA LYS A 35 -8.07 10.93 -4.20
C LYS A 35 -7.91 12.30 -3.54
N SER A 36 -7.12 12.42 -2.46
CA SER A 36 -6.79 13.72 -1.87
C SER A 36 -5.71 14.45 -2.68
N ALA A 37 -5.61 15.77 -2.50
CA ALA A 37 -4.51 16.54 -3.07
C ALA A 37 -3.13 16.00 -2.63
N TYR A 38 -2.97 15.65 -1.34
CA TYR A 38 -1.69 15.15 -0.82
C TYR A 38 -1.24 13.84 -1.48
N GLY A 39 -2.18 12.94 -1.79
CA GLY A 39 -1.90 11.66 -2.46
C GLY A 39 -1.78 11.73 -3.98
N GLY A 40 -1.64 12.91 -4.58
CA GLY A 40 -1.44 13.07 -6.03
C GLY A 40 -2.73 13.14 -6.86
N PHE A 41 -3.88 13.31 -6.20
CA PHE A 41 -5.19 13.59 -6.81
C PHE A 41 -5.57 12.64 -7.96
N PHE A 42 -5.68 11.35 -7.63
CA PHE A 42 -6.11 10.30 -8.54
C PHE A 42 -7.64 10.36 -8.77
N SER A 43 -8.10 10.16 -10.00
CA SER A 43 -9.53 9.97 -10.31
C SER A 43 -9.97 8.53 -10.08
N ASP A 44 -11.29 8.29 -9.99
CA ASP A 44 -11.83 6.92 -9.86
C ASP A 44 -11.47 6.02 -11.06
N SER A 45 -11.28 6.58 -12.26
CA SER A 45 -10.75 5.84 -13.41
C SER A 45 -9.28 5.42 -13.25
N GLU A 46 -8.49 6.15 -12.45
CA GLU A 46 -7.10 5.81 -12.14
C GLU A 46 -7.00 4.75 -11.02
N ILE A 47 -8.05 4.49 -10.23
CA ILE A 47 -8.04 3.52 -9.10
C ILE A 47 -8.98 2.33 -9.38
N LYS A 48 -8.43 1.13 -9.61
CA LYS A 48 -9.20 -0.12 -9.70
C LYS A 48 -9.16 -0.85 -8.35
N VAL A 49 -10.33 -1.12 -7.79
CA VAL A 49 -10.49 -2.07 -6.68
C VAL A 49 -10.79 -3.45 -7.24
N MET A 50 -10.19 -4.48 -6.63
CA MET A 50 -10.44 -5.89 -6.86
C MET A 50 -10.67 -6.54 -5.49
N ASP A 51 -11.94 -6.70 -5.12
CA ASP A 51 -12.31 -7.38 -3.88
C ASP A 51 -12.55 -8.87 -4.15
N LYS A 52 -11.91 -9.72 -3.33
CA LYS A 52 -11.85 -11.18 -3.48
C LYS A 52 -11.72 -11.69 -4.94
N PRO A 53 -10.76 -11.17 -5.74
CA PRO A 53 -10.67 -11.50 -7.16
C PRO A 53 -10.25 -12.95 -7.39
N SER A 54 -10.56 -13.51 -8.57
CA SER A 54 -9.86 -14.70 -9.04
C SER A 54 -8.43 -14.37 -9.44
N LYS A 55 -7.54 -15.37 -9.43
CA LYS A 55 -6.16 -15.23 -9.93
C LYS A 55 -6.16 -14.73 -11.37
N TRP A 56 -7.07 -15.26 -12.20
CA TRP A 56 -7.23 -14.81 -13.60
C TRP A 56 -7.50 -13.31 -13.72
N LEU A 57 -8.32 -12.72 -12.84
CA LEU A 57 -8.61 -11.29 -12.87
C LEU A 57 -7.39 -10.45 -12.44
N VAL A 58 -6.63 -10.92 -11.45
CA VAL A 58 -5.37 -10.25 -11.03
C VAL A 58 -4.33 -10.32 -12.15
N ASP A 59 -4.11 -11.50 -12.74
CA ASP A 59 -3.18 -11.69 -13.86
C ASP A 59 -3.60 -10.83 -15.07
N PHE A 60 -4.89 -10.76 -15.39
CA PHE A 60 -5.43 -9.91 -16.46
C PHE A 60 -5.18 -8.42 -16.21
N GLU A 61 -5.45 -7.90 -15.00
CA GLU A 61 -5.23 -6.48 -14.69
C GLU A 61 -3.73 -6.12 -14.61
N LEU A 62 -2.87 -7.05 -14.19
CA LEU A 62 -1.40 -6.90 -14.31
C LEU A 62 -0.97 -6.77 -15.78
N ASP A 63 -1.52 -7.62 -16.66
CA ASP A 63 -1.32 -7.55 -18.11
C ASP A 63 -1.85 -6.23 -18.70
N MET A 64 -2.98 -5.72 -18.19
CA MET A 64 -3.53 -4.42 -18.59
C MET A 64 -2.62 -3.25 -18.18
N LEU A 65 -1.82 -3.35 -17.11
CA LEU A 65 -0.82 -2.32 -16.80
C LEU A 65 0.22 -2.19 -17.92
N GLN A 66 0.66 -3.31 -18.49
CA GLN A 66 1.60 -3.28 -19.62
C GLN A 66 0.91 -2.88 -20.93
N LYS A 67 -0.20 -3.52 -21.27
CA LYS A 67 -0.91 -3.35 -22.57
C LYS A 67 -1.52 -1.97 -22.77
N ASN A 68 -1.69 -1.18 -21.71
CA ASN A 68 -2.15 0.21 -21.78
C ASN A 68 -1.01 1.24 -21.60
N ASP A 69 0.26 0.84 -21.60
CA ASP A 69 1.45 1.67 -21.35
C ASP A 69 1.42 2.43 -20.01
N ILE A 70 1.03 1.79 -18.91
CA ILE A 70 1.00 2.45 -17.60
C ILE A 70 2.43 2.78 -17.15
N GLU A 71 2.79 4.06 -17.19
CA GLU A 71 4.11 4.58 -16.81
C GLU A 71 4.38 4.39 -15.32
N PHE A 72 3.36 4.60 -14.49
CA PHE A 72 3.43 4.50 -13.03
C PHE A 72 2.28 3.70 -12.44
N SER A 73 2.60 2.73 -11.60
CA SER A 73 1.63 1.87 -10.93
C SER A 73 1.85 1.79 -9.43
N ILE A 74 0.75 1.77 -8.67
CA ILE A 74 0.76 1.35 -7.27
C ILE A 74 -0.09 0.10 -7.17
N ILE A 75 0.46 -0.98 -6.61
CA ILE A 75 -0.27 -2.21 -6.31
C ILE A 75 -0.34 -2.34 -4.80
N ILE A 76 -1.52 -2.59 -4.26
CA ILE A 76 -1.77 -2.66 -2.83
C ILE A 76 -2.52 -3.96 -2.58
N PHE A 77 -2.00 -4.79 -1.68
CA PHE A 77 -2.68 -5.95 -1.13
C PHE A 77 -2.94 -5.73 0.36
N CYS A 78 -4.19 -5.92 0.78
CA CYS A 78 -4.58 -5.91 2.19
C CYS A 78 -5.39 -7.19 2.44
N GLY A 79 -4.93 -8.07 3.32
CA GLY A 79 -5.61 -9.35 3.59
C GLY A 79 -4.71 -10.49 4.04
N HIS A 80 -5.21 -11.71 3.90
CA HIS A 80 -4.47 -12.91 4.26
C HIS A 80 -3.29 -13.20 3.34
N GLY A 81 -2.18 -13.60 3.95
CA GLY A 81 -0.99 -14.07 3.27
C GLY A 81 -0.05 -14.76 4.25
N TYR A 82 0.99 -15.39 3.71
CA TYR A 82 2.02 -16.10 4.47
C TYR A 82 3.36 -16.05 3.73
N TYR A 83 4.47 -16.41 4.40
CA TYR A 83 5.76 -16.59 3.73
C TYR A 83 5.99 -18.06 3.37
N SER A 84 6.08 -18.35 2.08
CA SER A 84 6.43 -19.69 1.62
C SER A 84 7.92 -19.95 1.79
N THR A 85 8.26 -20.87 2.69
CA THR A 85 9.62 -21.40 2.84
C THR A 85 10.07 -22.26 1.65
N THR A 86 9.16 -22.60 0.74
CA THR A 86 9.44 -23.41 -0.47
C THR A 86 9.65 -22.54 -1.71
N ARG A 87 9.04 -21.35 -1.77
CA ARG A 87 9.17 -20.39 -2.88
C ARG A 87 10.00 -19.13 -2.54
N GLU A 88 10.44 -19.03 -1.29
CA GLU A 88 11.18 -17.90 -0.70
C GLU A 88 10.49 -16.54 -0.93
N SER A 89 9.16 -16.54 -0.81
CA SER A 89 8.32 -15.39 -1.19
C SER A 89 7.04 -15.30 -0.36
N ASN A 90 6.45 -14.10 -0.31
CA ASN A 90 5.09 -13.95 0.22
C ASN A 90 4.08 -14.56 -0.77
N ILE A 91 3.12 -15.29 -0.24
CA ILE A 91 1.95 -15.80 -0.95
C ILE A 91 0.73 -15.06 -0.41
N LEU A 92 -0.06 -14.50 -1.33
CA LEU A 92 -1.20 -13.64 -1.03
C LEU A 92 -2.48 -14.39 -1.37
N CYS A 93 -3.37 -14.57 -0.40
CA CYS A 93 -4.62 -15.31 -0.57
C CYS A 93 -5.64 -14.37 -1.22
N LEU A 94 -6.09 -14.68 -2.44
CA LEU A 94 -6.92 -13.77 -3.22
C LEU A 94 -8.40 -13.84 -2.89
N ASN A 95 -8.94 -15.01 -2.56
CA ASN A 95 -10.37 -15.19 -2.31
C ASN A 95 -10.71 -16.44 -1.48
N ASP A 96 -12.00 -16.68 -1.26
CA ASP A 96 -12.57 -17.79 -0.47
C ASP A 96 -12.53 -19.17 -1.19
N LYS A 97 -11.87 -19.27 -2.35
CA LYS A 97 -11.67 -20.50 -3.14
C LYS A 97 -10.22 -20.97 -3.17
N GLU A 98 -9.42 -20.52 -2.20
CA GLU A 98 -7.99 -20.86 -2.05
C GLU A 98 -7.10 -20.40 -3.24
N GLU A 99 -7.62 -19.57 -4.15
CA GLU A 99 -6.80 -18.94 -5.18
C GLU A 99 -5.76 -18.03 -4.53
N THR A 100 -4.50 -18.21 -4.89
CA THR A 100 -3.35 -17.46 -4.36
C THR A 100 -2.52 -16.84 -5.48
N ILE A 101 -1.76 -15.80 -5.16
CA ILE A 101 -0.71 -15.27 -6.05
C ILE A 101 0.61 -15.14 -5.29
N ASN A 102 1.73 -15.37 -5.98
CA ASN A 102 3.05 -15.08 -5.43
C ASN A 102 3.30 -13.57 -5.53
N SER A 103 3.74 -12.87 -4.48
CA SER A 103 3.98 -11.41 -4.59
C SER A 103 5.11 -11.06 -5.57
N LEU A 104 5.97 -12.02 -5.94
CA LEU A 104 6.91 -11.90 -7.06
C LEU A 104 6.21 -11.76 -8.43
N ASP A 105 4.98 -12.24 -8.61
CA ASP A 105 4.19 -12.01 -9.84
C ASP A 105 3.81 -10.53 -9.97
N LEU A 106 3.48 -9.86 -8.86
CA LEU A 106 3.19 -8.42 -8.82
C LEU A 106 4.41 -7.56 -9.23
N ARG A 107 5.62 -8.12 -9.19
CA ARG A 107 6.88 -7.48 -9.60
C ARG A 107 7.12 -7.55 -11.13
N LYS A 108 6.33 -8.32 -11.89
CA LYS A 108 6.51 -8.51 -13.34
C LYS A 108 6.06 -7.30 -14.17
N ASN A 109 6.68 -7.13 -15.35
CA ASN A 109 6.30 -6.18 -16.40
C ASN A 109 6.09 -4.73 -15.93
N TYR A 110 6.86 -4.28 -14.94
CA TYR A 110 6.77 -2.94 -14.38
C TYR A 110 7.55 -1.88 -15.21
N ASN A 111 7.06 -0.64 -15.19
CA ASN A 111 7.84 0.55 -15.57
C ASN A 111 8.31 1.27 -14.29
N LYS A 112 7.46 2.10 -13.68
CA LYS A 112 7.65 2.61 -12.31
C LYS A 112 6.57 2.00 -11.42
N ARG A 113 6.95 1.32 -10.33
CA ARG A 113 5.99 0.62 -9.46
C ARG A 113 6.32 0.72 -7.98
N ILE A 114 5.28 1.00 -7.20
CA ILE A 114 5.24 0.76 -5.76
C ILE A 114 4.33 -0.46 -5.52
N ILE A 115 4.76 -1.39 -4.69
CA ILE A 115 3.97 -2.52 -4.20
C ILE A 115 3.86 -2.39 -2.69
N ILE A 116 2.66 -2.57 -2.15
CA ILE A 116 2.38 -2.54 -0.72
C ILE A 116 1.70 -3.85 -0.35
N GLU A 117 2.32 -4.60 0.55
CA GLU A 117 1.90 -5.93 1.01
C GLU A 117 1.56 -5.82 2.51
N ASP A 118 0.28 -5.59 2.86
CA ASP A 118 -0.21 -5.56 4.25
C ASP A 118 -0.90 -6.89 4.59
N ASN A 119 -0.10 -7.85 5.03
CA ASN A 119 -0.47 -9.23 5.32
C ASN A 119 0.52 -9.90 6.28
N CYS A 120 0.09 -10.95 6.99
CA CYS A 120 0.98 -11.81 7.78
C CYS A 120 2.05 -12.48 6.91
N ARG A 121 3.18 -12.85 7.52
CA ARG A 121 4.33 -13.47 6.83
C ARG A 121 4.93 -14.62 7.66
N GLU A 122 4.08 -15.28 8.45
CA GLU A 122 4.38 -16.53 9.15
C GLU A 122 4.90 -17.59 8.16
N LYS A 123 5.89 -18.38 8.58
CA LYS A 123 6.56 -19.37 7.71
C LYS A 123 5.69 -20.61 7.50
N VAL A 124 5.27 -20.85 6.26
CA VAL A 124 4.53 -22.06 5.84
C VAL A 124 5.40 -22.92 4.93
N LYS A 125 5.19 -24.24 4.98
CA LYS A 125 5.75 -25.22 4.04
C LYS A 125 4.58 -25.90 3.32
N GLU A 126 4.58 -25.84 1.99
CA GLU A 126 3.36 -26.03 1.18
C GLU A 126 2.68 -27.43 1.16
N PRO A 127 3.21 -28.52 1.77
CA PRO A 127 2.44 -29.74 1.98
C PRO A 127 1.46 -29.74 3.18
N LEU A 128 1.39 -28.68 3.99
CA LEU A 128 0.57 -28.65 5.21
C LEU A 128 -0.19 -27.31 5.34
N LEU A 129 -1.50 -27.32 5.04
CA LEU A 129 -2.33 -26.11 5.06
C LEU A 129 -3.81 -26.40 5.44
N GLU A 130 -4.01 -27.29 6.42
CA GLU A 130 -5.28 -27.39 7.14
C GLU A 130 -5.18 -26.66 8.50
N SER A 131 -6.28 -26.03 8.92
CA SER A 131 -6.53 -25.50 10.29
C SER A 131 -5.62 -24.39 10.84
N LEU A 132 -5.89 -23.14 10.44
CA LEU A 132 -5.57 -21.95 11.26
C LEU A 132 -6.74 -20.94 11.21
N GLN A 133 -7.45 -20.72 12.33
CA GLN A 133 -8.55 -19.74 12.50
C GLN A 133 -8.93 -19.47 14.01
N LYS A 134 -8.81 -18.22 14.58
CA LYS A 134 -9.41 -17.68 15.89
C LYS A 134 -9.02 -16.20 16.24
N ALA A 135 -9.78 -15.21 16.77
CA ALA A 135 -11.20 -14.79 16.80
C ALA A 135 -11.38 -13.31 17.32
N PHE A 136 -12.43 -12.58 16.87
CA PHE A 136 -13.14 -11.40 17.49
C PHE A 136 -12.69 -9.89 17.36
N SER A 137 -13.51 -9.10 16.61
CA SER A 137 -14.29 -7.86 16.97
C SER A 137 -13.71 -6.41 17.04
N ALA A 138 -14.19 -5.53 16.12
CA ALA A 138 -14.89 -4.21 16.29
C ALA A 138 -14.31 -2.99 17.09
N THR A 139 -14.53 -1.68 16.79
CA THR A 139 -14.76 -0.82 15.58
C THR A 139 -14.58 0.69 15.96
N GLN A 140 -14.27 1.63 15.03
CA GLN A 140 -14.66 3.08 14.93
C GLN A 140 -13.67 4.02 14.19
N ILE A 141 -14.17 5.12 13.60
CA ILE A 141 -13.51 5.97 12.58
C ILE A 141 -13.22 7.40 13.11
N PHE A 142 -12.17 8.06 12.59
CA PHE A 142 -11.88 9.50 12.78
C PHE A 142 -11.87 10.32 11.48
N ASP A 143 -12.19 11.62 11.60
CA ASP A 143 -12.21 12.65 10.55
C ASP A 143 -11.08 13.70 10.75
N SER A 144 -10.90 14.67 9.84
CA SER A 144 -9.81 15.66 9.91
C SER A 144 -10.03 16.96 9.12
N GLY A 145 -10.22 18.08 9.84
CA GLY A 145 -10.15 19.44 9.26
C GLY A 145 -8.71 19.99 9.12
N GLY A 146 -8.47 20.84 8.13
CA GLY A 146 -7.19 21.52 7.91
C GLY A 146 -7.16 22.34 6.61
N LYS A 147 -6.11 23.16 6.39
CA LYS A 147 -5.92 23.88 5.12
C LYS A 147 -5.77 22.91 3.95
N ILE A 148 -6.42 23.25 2.84
CA ILE A 148 -6.57 22.40 1.64
C ILE A 148 -5.49 22.79 0.62
N PRO A 149 -4.64 21.86 0.14
CA PRO A 149 -3.69 22.09 -0.97
C PRO A 149 -4.41 22.20 -2.31
N ASN A 150 -3.77 22.74 -3.35
CA ASN A 150 -4.40 22.87 -4.68
C ASN A 150 -4.40 21.51 -5.41
N PRO A 151 -5.56 20.87 -5.67
CA PRO A 151 -5.59 19.49 -6.17
C PRO A 151 -4.97 19.32 -7.56
N GLU A 152 -5.14 20.28 -8.47
CA GLU A 152 -4.61 20.20 -9.84
C GLU A 152 -3.10 20.46 -9.88
N GLU A 153 -2.59 21.41 -9.09
CA GLU A 153 -1.15 21.64 -8.97
C GLU A 153 -0.46 20.45 -8.27
N CYS A 154 -1.11 19.86 -7.26
CA CYS A 154 -0.68 18.58 -6.71
C CYS A 154 -0.63 17.49 -7.79
N LYS A 155 -1.67 17.34 -8.62
CA LYS A 155 -1.70 16.36 -9.72
C LYS A 155 -0.56 16.58 -10.71
N ARG A 156 -0.31 17.85 -11.08
CA ARG A 156 0.74 18.25 -12.03
C ARG A 156 2.13 17.94 -11.47
N TYR A 157 2.48 18.46 -10.30
CA TYR A 157 3.81 18.27 -9.71
C TYR A 157 4.09 16.81 -9.31
N TYR A 158 3.08 16.04 -8.88
CA TYR A 158 3.24 14.61 -8.61
C TYR A 158 3.62 13.85 -9.90
N ASN A 159 2.96 14.15 -11.03
CA ASN A 159 3.27 13.54 -12.32
C ASN A 159 4.65 13.98 -12.86
N GLU A 160 4.97 15.27 -12.76
CA GLU A 160 6.28 15.85 -13.14
C GLU A 160 7.43 15.18 -12.37
N TRP A 161 7.26 14.99 -11.05
CA TRP A 161 8.24 14.28 -10.22
C TRP A 161 8.44 12.82 -10.65
N ILE A 162 7.35 12.09 -10.94
CA ILE A 162 7.45 10.70 -11.42
C ILE A 162 8.13 10.64 -12.79
N GLN A 163 7.93 11.62 -13.69
CA GLN A 163 8.63 11.68 -14.97
C GLN A 163 10.15 11.77 -14.75
N ASN A 164 10.59 12.61 -13.80
CA ASN A 164 12.00 12.79 -13.41
C ASN A 164 12.60 11.60 -12.62
N CYS A 165 11.80 10.68 -12.08
CA CYS A 165 12.31 9.43 -11.51
C CYS A 165 12.89 8.49 -12.59
N SER A 166 13.94 7.75 -12.23
CA SER A 166 14.41 6.59 -12.99
C SER A 166 13.43 5.40 -12.93
N LYS A 167 13.73 4.32 -13.65
CA LYS A 167 12.95 3.07 -13.58
C LYS A 167 13.12 2.44 -12.20
N GLN A 168 12.04 2.32 -11.42
CA GLN A 168 12.09 1.89 -10.02
C GLN A 168 10.96 0.90 -9.70
N LEU A 169 11.31 -0.15 -8.96
CA LEU A 169 10.39 -1.06 -8.27
C LEU A 169 10.65 -0.96 -6.77
N ILE A 170 9.65 -0.54 -6.00
CA ILE A 170 9.71 -0.47 -4.54
C ILE A 170 8.64 -1.41 -4.00
N CYS A 171 8.99 -2.33 -3.10
CA CYS A 171 8.03 -3.21 -2.44
C CYS A 171 8.15 -3.01 -0.93
N ALA A 172 7.05 -2.69 -0.24
CA ALA A 172 7.04 -2.65 1.21
C ALA A 172 6.08 -3.70 1.77
N MET A 173 6.55 -4.37 2.81
CA MET A 173 5.87 -5.44 3.52
C MET A 173 5.57 -4.97 4.94
N SER A 174 4.37 -5.20 5.44
CA SER A 174 3.95 -4.63 6.73
C SER A 174 4.62 -5.23 7.96
N CYS A 175 5.33 -6.36 7.81
CA CYS A 175 6.05 -7.06 8.88
C CYS A 175 7.29 -7.80 8.32
N ASN A 176 8.15 -8.33 9.20
CA ASN A 176 9.21 -9.30 8.83
C ASN A 176 8.62 -10.64 8.39
N ILE A 177 9.47 -11.48 7.81
CA ILE A 177 9.21 -12.94 7.77
C ILE A 177 9.11 -13.45 9.22
N ASP A 178 8.18 -14.37 9.49
CA ASP A 178 7.83 -14.89 10.84
C ASP A 178 7.07 -13.92 11.76
N GLU A 179 6.54 -12.80 11.24
CA GLU A 179 5.67 -11.88 11.98
C GLU A 179 4.24 -11.85 11.40
N THR A 180 3.28 -11.45 12.24
CA THR A 180 1.89 -11.17 11.86
C THR A 180 1.68 -9.68 11.57
N ALA A 181 0.68 -9.37 10.74
CA ALA A 181 0.21 -8.00 10.54
C ALA A 181 -0.96 -7.72 11.48
N GLY A 182 -0.86 -6.69 12.33
CA GLY A 182 -1.95 -6.30 13.22
C GLY A 182 -3.09 -5.63 12.44
N ASP A 183 -4.29 -6.18 12.51
CA ASP A 183 -5.51 -5.59 11.95
C ASP A 183 -6.30 -4.79 13.01
N SER A 184 -7.10 -3.82 12.57
CA SER A 184 -8.17 -3.26 13.39
C SER A 184 -9.26 -2.61 12.56
N SER A 185 -10.49 -3.11 12.72
CA SER A 185 -11.78 -2.55 12.29
C SER A 185 -11.98 -1.03 12.49
N SER A 186 -11.21 -0.41 13.39
CA SER A 186 -11.20 1.03 13.61
C SER A 186 -10.46 1.82 12.51
N ARG A 187 -9.24 1.39 12.23
CA ARG A 187 -8.23 2.19 11.52
C ARG A 187 -7.74 1.53 10.24
N GLY A 188 -7.99 0.24 10.07
CA GLY A 188 -7.30 -0.64 9.12
C GLY A 188 -6.07 -1.33 9.73
N GLY A 189 -5.27 -1.97 8.90
CA GLY A 189 -3.99 -2.56 9.27
C GLY A 189 -3.06 -1.56 9.96
N TYR A 190 -2.28 -2.02 10.93
CA TYR A 190 -1.38 -1.17 11.73
C TYR A 190 -0.35 -0.48 10.86
N TYR A 191 0.14 -1.14 9.80
CA TYR A 191 1.06 -0.57 8.84
C TYR A 191 0.38 0.43 7.90
N THR A 192 -0.70 0.05 7.21
CA THR A 192 -1.46 0.97 6.35
C THR A 192 -1.90 2.23 7.08
N SER A 193 -2.51 2.09 8.26
CA SER A 193 -2.97 3.22 9.07
C SER A 193 -1.81 4.12 9.53
N SER A 194 -0.66 3.53 9.90
CA SER A 194 0.56 4.27 10.26
C SER A 194 1.21 4.99 9.08
N LEU A 195 1.27 4.34 7.91
CA LEU A 195 1.82 4.90 6.67
C LEU A 195 1.00 6.11 6.22
N LEU A 196 -0.33 5.96 6.15
CA LEU A 196 -1.22 7.04 5.72
C LEU A 196 -1.28 8.17 6.75
N LYS A 197 -1.25 7.88 8.05
CA LYS A 197 -1.17 8.89 9.11
C LYS A 197 0.16 9.67 9.06
N SER A 198 1.30 8.98 9.08
CA SER A 198 2.62 9.63 9.11
C SER A 198 2.91 10.46 7.84
N ALA A 199 2.43 10.00 6.68
CA ALA A 199 2.43 10.75 5.43
C ALA A 199 1.56 12.02 5.53
N THR A 200 0.31 11.88 5.95
CA THR A 200 -0.66 12.98 6.05
C THR A 200 -0.24 14.04 7.08
N ASP A 201 0.26 13.62 8.24
CA ASP A 201 0.71 14.53 9.30
C ASP A 201 1.99 15.26 8.88
N SER A 202 2.95 14.57 8.24
CA SER A 202 4.12 15.22 7.63
C SER A 202 3.71 16.24 6.57
N ALA A 203 2.70 15.93 5.75
CA ALA A 203 2.18 16.83 4.72
C ALA A 203 1.54 18.09 5.33
N LYS A 204 0.64 17.91 6.31
CA LYS A 204 0.01 19.00 7.07
C LYS A 204 1.06 19.89 7.76
N ASP A 205 2.11 19.31 8.33
CA ASP A 205 3.16 20.06 9.03
C ASP A 205 4.14 20.80 8.11
N ILE A 206 4.36 20.30 6.90
CA ILE A 206 5.11 21.03 5.87
C ILE A 206 4.27 22.15 5.28
N THR A 207 2.98 21.92 5.03
CA THR A 207 2.01 22.92 4.54
C THR A 207 1.93 24.16 5.45
N LYS A 208 2.12 23.99 6.76
CA LYS A 208 2.20 25.11 7.73
C LYS A 208 3.49 25.96 7.62
N LYS A 209 4.54 25.43 6.96
CA LYS A 209 5.92 25.94 7.00
C LYS A 209 6.47 26.39 5.65
N ILE A 210 5.79 26.09 4.54
CA ILE A 210 6.22 26.47 3.19
C ILE A 210 5.24 27.41 2.51
N ASP A 211 5.79 28.32 1.69
CA ASP A 211 5.01 29.20 0.83
C ASP A 211 4.68 28.49 -0.49
N LEU A 212 3.49 27.89 -0.53
CA LEU A 212 2.98 27.15 -1.69
C LEU A 212 2.93 28.00 -2.98
N THR A 213 2.80 29.33 -2.86
CA THR A 213 2.82 30.23 -4.03
C THR A 213 4.17 30.27 -4.75
N LYS A 214 5.22 29.69 -4.15
CA LYS A 214 6.61 29.71 -4.67
C LYS A 214 7.30 28.35 -4.67
N LYS A 215 6.85 27.38 -3.85
CA LYS A 215 7.53 26.09 -3.65
C LYS A 215 6.54 24.96 -3.36
N TYR A 216 6.60 23.90 -4.16
CA TYR A 216 6.04 22.60 -3.81
C TYR A 216 7.04 21.76 -2.99
N LYS A 217 6.57 20.68 -2.37
CA LYS A 217 7.42 19.67 -1.70
C LYS A 217 6.87 18.27 -1.93
N ILE A 218 7.76 17.33 -2.26
CA ILE A 218 7.49 15.90 -2.32
C ILE A 218 8.03 15.20 -1.07
N LEU A 219 7.32 14.17 -0.60
CA LEU A 219 7.85 13.10 0.25
C LEU A 219 7.90 11.80 -0.56
N SER A 220 9.04 11.12 -0.53
CA SER A 220 9.22 9.86 -1.25
C SER A 220 8.57 8.69 -0.51
N PHE A 221 8.22 7.61 -1.22
CA PHE A 221 7.66 6.44 -0.57
C PHE A 221 8.57 5.83 0.51
N PRO A 222 9.90 5.66 0.32
CA PRO A 222 10.79 5.20 1.38
C PRO A 222 10.85 6.14 2.59
N GLU A 223 10.69 7.46 2.38
CA GLU A 223 10.62 8.42 3.49
C GLU A 223 9.35 8.23 4.32
N CYS A 224 8.19 8.09 3.66
CA CYS A 224 6.91 7.82 4.33
C CYS A 224 6.90 6.45 5.03
N HIS A 225 7.46 5.41 4.41
CA HIS A 225 7.65 4.10 5.04
C HIS A 225 8.50 4.21 6.32
N ASN A 226 9.68 4.84 6.25
CA ASN A 226 10.56 5.01 7.40
C ASN A 226 9.90 5.81 8.55
N LYS A 227 9.02 6.77 8.22
CA LYS A 227 8.21 7.52 9.20
C LYS A 227 7.09 6.67 9.83
N ALA A 228 6.65 5.60 9.17
CA ALA A 228 5.60 4.70 9.64
C ALA A 228 6.13 3.66 10.64
N ILE A 229 7.33 3.11 10.41
CA ILE A 229 7.97 2.06 11.22
C ILE A 229 7.79 2.26 12.75
N PRO A 230 8.18 3.39 13.36
CA PRO A 230 8.07 3.55 14.82
C PRO A 230 6.62 3.61 15.32
N LEU A 231 5.65 3.99 14.47
CA LEU A 231 4.23 3.94 14.83
C LEU A 231 3.72 2.49 14.84
N VAL A 232 4.11 1.68 13.85
CA VAL A 232 3.73 0.25 13.78
C VAL A 232 4.29 -0.51 14.97
N ILE A 233 5.58 -0.36 15.25
CA ILE A 233 6.27 -0.97 16.40
C ILE A 233 5.56 -0.60 17.72
N ALA A 234 5.11 0.65 17.88
CA ALA A 234 4.37 1.09 19.05
C ALA A 234 2.96 0.49 19.12
N LEU A 235 2.24 0.38 17.99
CA LEU A 235 0.91 -0.23 17.94
C LEU A 235 0.92 -1.75 18.18
N SER A 236 1.98 -2.44 17.73
CA SER A 236 2.13 -3.89 17.84
C SER A 236 2.82 -4.35 19.13
N GLY A 237 3.18 -3.46 20.05
CA GLY A 237 4.01 -3.83 21.21
C GLY A 237 5.36 -4.48 20.82
N GLY A 238 5.98 -4.00 19.74
CA GLY A 238 7.24 -4.51 19.19
C GLY A 238 7.13 -5.74 18.28
N GLN A 239 5.94 -6.35 18.14
CA GLN A 239 5.78 -7.61 17.39
C GLN A 239 5.70 -7.46 15.86
N GLN A 240 5.59 -6.24 15.32
CA GLN A 240 5.44 -5.98 13.89
C GLN A 240 6.44 -4.91 13.42
N ASN A 241 7.32 -5.29 12.49
CA ASN A 241 8.47 -4.51 12.06
C ASN A 241 8.49 -4.39 10.51
N PRO A 242 7.88 -3.33 9.93
CA PRO A 242 7.75 -3.17 8.48
C PRO A 242 9.09 -3.16 7.73
N GLN A 243 9.10 -3.74 6.52
CA GLN A 243 10.28 -3.91 5.67
C GLN A 243 10.09 -3.28 4.29
N ILE A 244 11.20 -2.94 3.60
CA ILE A 244 11.18 -2.31 2.28
C ILE A 244 12.31 -2.77 1.34
N ASP A 245 11.93 -3.45 0.25
CA ASP A 245 12.77 -3.67 -0.93
C ASP A 245 12.75 -2.42 -1.80
N LYS A 246 13.93 -1.90 -2.20
CA LYS A 246 14.04 -0.79 -3.15
C LYS A 246 15.41 -0.76 -3.84
N PRO A 247 15.51 -0.25 -5.09
CA PRO A 247 16.79 -0.09 -5.78
C PRO A 247 17.72 0.86 -5.05
N ARG A 248 19.03 0.66 -5.27
CA ARG A 248 20.06 1.67 -5.01
C ARG A 248 20.07 2.64 -6.20
N ILE A 249 19.44 3.80 -6.06
CA ILE A 249 19.50 4.86 -7.08
C ILE A 249 20.73 5.76 -6.87
N PRO A 250 21.29 6.36 -7.94
CA PRO A 250 22.38 7.33 -7.87
C PRO A 250 22.10 8.52 -6.93
N VAL A 251 23.18 9.13 -6.42
CA VAL A 251 23.09 10.34 -5.59
C VAL A 251 22.52 11.49 -6.42
N GLY A 252 21.41 12.06 -5.95
CA GLY A 252 20.69 13.14 -6.64
C GLY A 252 19.47 12.67 -7.44
N GLU A 253 19.32 11.36 -7.72
CA GLU A 253 18.07 10.85 -8.31
C GLU A 253 16.92 10.82 -7.28
N PRO A 254 15.68 11.14 -7.69
CA PRO A 254 14.53 11.07 -6.82
C PRO A 254 13.93 9.66 -6.75
N TYR A 255 13.61 9.19 -5.54
CA TYR A 255 12.70 8.05 -5.35
C TYR A 255 11.26 8.40 -5.75
N LEU A 256 10.48 7.38 -6.14
CA LEU A 256 9.05 7.53 -6.43
C LEU A 256 8.26 8.18 -5.27
N PRO A 257 7.29 9.07 -5.57
CA PRO A 257 6.62 9.88 -4.57
C PRO A 257 5.43 9.16 -3.92
N PHE A 258 5.16 9.50 -2.65
CA PHE A 258 3.93 9.09 -1.96
C PHE A 258 3.09 10.29 -1.55
N VAL A 259 3.72 11.45 -1.29
CA VAL A 259 3.04 12.71 -0.99
C VAL A 259 3.55 13.82 -1.90
N ILE A 260 2.63 14.64 -2.40
CA ILE A 260 2.88 15.98 -2.96
C ILE A 260 2.22 17.03 -2.06
N ILE A 261 2.88 18.17 -1.89
CA ILE A 261 2.36 19.35 -1.20
C ILE A 261 2.55 20.54 -2.15
N ALA A 262 1.46 21.11 -2.66
CA ALA A 262 1.40 22.24 -3.59
C ALA A 262 0.09 23.06 -3.40
#